data_AF-A0A0M2NPB3-F1
#
_entry.id   AF-A0A0M2NPB3-F1
#
_cell.length_a   1.000
_cell.length_b   1.000
_cell.length_c   1.000
_cell.angle_alpha   90.00
_cell.angle_beta   90.00
_cell.angle_gamma   90.00
#
_symmetry.space_group_name_H-M   'P 1'
#
loop_
_entity.id
_entity.type
_entity.pdbx_description
1 polymer ?
#
loop_
_entity_poly.entity_id
_entity_poly.type
_entity_poly.pdbx_seq_one_letter_code
_entity_poly.pdbx_strand_id
1 'polypeptide(L)'
;MKLGETALAYIASVCGKIKDRRAREALREELTSHLEEIIDQLVSEGYETDRAEFEAVSRMGDPRTISGNMNKVYSPVLYTIAKYSCLVVTCVLFLLNIAPFLFSGSNFPPALISDVGTIGGADGPTAIYVATTFPLAALFYLFLFATLFLFLFPLLKNTIHKSRKK
;
A
#
# COMPACT_ATOMS: atom_id res chain seq x y z
N MET A 1 6.76 16.01 -29.79
CA MET A 1 5.96 15.83 -31.03
C MET A 1 4.55 15.37 -30.63
N LYS A 2 3.54 15.30 -31.52
CA LYS A 2 2.29 14.56 -31.19
C LYS A 2 2.45 13.14 -31.73
N LEU A 3 2.29 12.10 -30.89
CA LEU A 3 2.29 10.72 -31.37
C LEU A 3 1.12 10.47 -32.32
N GLY A 4 1.38 9.74 -33.39
CA GLY A 4 0.37 9.24 -34.30
C GLY A 4 -0.37 8.01 -33.77
N GLU A 5 -1.30 7.54 -34.59
CA GLU A 5 -2.33 6.57 -34.20
C GLU A 5 -1.74 5.21 -33.80
N THR A 6 -0.69 4.76 -34.49
CA THR A 6 -0.07 3.45 -34.26
C THR A 6 0.58 3.37 -32.88
N ALA A 7 1.33 4.39 -32.50
CA ALA A 7 1.99 4.49 -31.19
C ALA A 7 0.96 4.62 -30.05
N LEU A 8 -0.11 5.40 -30.26
CA LEU A 8 -1.20 5.51 -29.28
C LEU A 8 -1.95 4.19 -29.09
N ALA A 9 -2.22 3.46 -30.17
CA ALA A 9 -2.83 2.13 -30.11
C ALA A 9 -1.95 1.12 -29.35
N TYR A 10 -0.64 1.20 -29.56
CA TYR A 10 0.34 0.39 -28.82
C TYR A 10 0.28 0.65 -27.30
N ILE A 11 0.41 1.93 -26.91
CA ILE A 11 0.35 2.34 -25.50
C ILE A 11 -0.97 1.90 -24.87
N ALA A 12 -2.09 2.08 -25.58
CA ALA A 12 -3.40 1.64 -25.11
C ALA A 12 -3.48 0.11 -24.91
N SER A 13 -2.91 -0.68 -25.82
CA SER A 13 -2.85 -2.14 -25.73
C SER A 13 -2.02 -2.63 -24.54
N VAL A 14 -0.87 -2.01 -24.27
CA VAL A 14 -0.03 -2.34 -23.11
C VAL A 14 -0.73 -1.94 -21.82
N CYS A 15 -1.12 -0.67 -21.70
CA CYS A 15 -1.70 -0.09 -20.49
C CYS A 15 -3.05 -0.74 -20.13
N GLY A 16 -3.86 -1.11 -21.12
CA GLY A 16 -5.14 -1.77 -20.93
C GLY A 16 -5.05 -3.13 -20.22
N LYS A 17 -3.89 -3.80 -20.31
CA LYS A 17 -3.63 -5.10 -19.67
C LYS A 17 -2.97 -4.99 -18.29
N ILE A 18 -2.53 -3.80 -17.89
CA ILE A 18 -1.94 -3.56 -16.57
C ILE A 18 -3.03 -3.52 -15.50
N LYS A 19 -2.89 -4.32 -14.43
CA LYS A 19 -3.88 -4.41 -13.35
C LYS A 19 -3.81 -3.23 -12.38
N ASP A 20 -2.61 -2.84 -12.01
CA ASP A 20 -2.39 -1.75 -11.06
C ASP A 20 -2.57 -0.37 -11.72
N ARG A 21 -3.39 0.49 -11.12
CA ARG A 21 -3.69 1.81 -11.68
C ARG A 21 -2.49 2.76 -11.66
N ARG A 22 -1.71 2.77 -10.57
CA ARG A 22 -0.54 3.66 -10.46
C ARG A 22 0.55 3.22 -11.42
N ALA A 23 0.78 1.90 -11.50
CA ALA A 23 1.72 1.34 -12.46
C ALA A 23 1.28 1.65 -13.90
N ARG A 24 -0.03 1.60 -14.19
CA ARG A 24 -0.56 1.96 -15.51
C ARG A 24 -0.33 3.42 -15.89
N GLU A 25 -0.55 4.35 -14.95
CA GLU A 25 -0.33 5.78 -15.17
C GLU A 25 1.16 6.08 -15.40
N ALA A 26 2.04 5.53 -14.55
CA ALA A 26 3.50 5.70 -14.68
C ALA A 26 4.04 5.06 -15.97
N LEU A 27 3.62 3.83 -16.30
CA LEU A 27 4.05 3.14 -17.52
C LEU A 27 3.58 3.86 -18.78
N ARG A 28 2.39 4.48 -18.75
CA ARG A 28 1.90 5.27 -19.88
C ARG A 28 2.82 6.45 -20.16
N GLU A 29 3.23 7.18 -19.13
CA GLU A 29 4.12 8.33 -19.25
C GLU A 29 5.49 7.91 -19.80
N GLU A 30 6.09 6.86 -19.22
CA GLU A 30 7.37 6.30 -19.68
C GLU A 30 7.30 5.84 -21.15
N LEU A 31 6.30 5.06 -21.53
CA LEU A 31 6.15 4.58 -22.90
C LEU A 31 5.89 5.73 -23.88
N THR A 32 5.22 6.79 -23.45
CA THR A 32 4.98 7.98 -24.28
C THR A 32 6.31 8.69 -24.53
N SER A 33 7.07 9.01 -23.48
CA SER A 33 8.39 9.66 -23.60
C SER A 33 9.33 8.82 -24.45
N HIS A 34 9.41 7.51 -24.19
CA HIS A 34 10.34 6.63 -24.89
C HIS A 34 9.99 6.46 -26.38
N LEU A 35 8.70 6.40 -26.72
CA LEU A 35 8.30 6.40 -28.13
C LEU A 35 8.59 7.74 -28.80
N GLU A 36 8.31 8.86 -28.14
CA GLU A 36 8.64 10.19 -28.67
C GLU A 36 10.14 10.34 -28.94
N GLU A 37 11.00 9.90 -28.01
CA GLU A 37 12.46 9.91 -28.17
C GLU A 37 12.92 9.06 -29.36
N ILE A 38 12.41 7.84 -29.51
CA ILE A 38 12.79 6.95 -30.62
C ILE A 38 12.31 7.53 -31.97
N ILE A 39 11.10 8.10 -32.01
CA ILE A 39 10.55 8.70 -33.22
C ILE A 39 11.35 9.94 -33.60
N ASP A 40 11.62 10.84 -32.66
CA ASP A 40 12.41 12.06 -32.90
C ASP A 40 13.82 11.71 -33.40
N GLN A 41 14.44 10.65 -32.84
CA GLN A 41 15.71 10.12 -33.32
C GLN A 41 15.60 9.64 -34.77
N LEU A 42 14.63 8.80 -35.10
CA LEU A 42 14.45 8.27 -36.46
C LEU A 42 14.15 9.38 -37.49
N VAL A 43 13.35 10.37 -37.11
CA VAL A 43 13.08 11.54 -37.97
C VAL A 43 14.36 12.34 -38.19
N SER A 44 15.20 12.51 -37.15
CA SER A 44 16.49 13.17 -37.29
C SER A 44 17.48 12.42 -38.18
N GLU A 45 17.35 11.09 -38.25
CA GLU A 45 18.10 10.21 -39.16
C GLU A 45 17.56 10.24 -40.61
N GLY A 46 16.46 10.97 -40.86
CA GLY A 46 15.89 11.18 -42.19
C GLY A 46 14.72 10.26 -42.55
N TYR A 47 14.17 9.52 -41.59
CA TYR A 47 12.96 8.72 -41.82
C TYR A 47 11.72 9.60 -41.90
N GLU A 48 10.76 9.23 -42.76
CA GLU A 48 9.42 9.81 -42.73
C GLU A 48 8.72 9.48 -41.41
N THR A 49 7.92 10.40 -40.90
CA THR A 49 7.26 10.31 -39.58
C THR A 49 6.47 9.02 -39.41
N ASP A 50 5.66 8.63 -40.41
CA ASP A 50 4.81 7.43 -40.33
C ASP A 50 5.66 6.15 -40.29
N ARG A 51 6.78 6.15 -41.02
CA ARG A 51 7.73 5.04 -41.02
C ARG A 51 8.52 4.98 -39.71
N ALA A 52 8.90 6.13 -39.17
CA ALA A 52 9.56 6.27 -37.89
C ALA A 52 8.67 5.75 -36.75
N GLU A 53 7.37 6.06 -36.77
CA GLU A 53 6.41 5.54 -35.80
C GLU A 53 6.27 4.03 -35.85
N PHE A 54 6.10 3.45 -37.04
CA PHE A 54 6.00 2.02 -37.19
C PHE A 54 7.26 1.31 -36.69
N GLU A 55 8.43 1.82 -37.06
CA GLU A 55 9.72 1.30 -36.63
C GLU A 55 9.91 1.43 -35.11
N ALA A 56 9.51 2.57 -34.51
CA ALA A 56 9.56 2.79 -33.07
C ALA A 56 8.69 1.79 -32.30
N VAL A 57 7.47 1.54 -32.76
CA VAL A 57 6.57 0.53 -32.18
C VAL A 57 7.12 -0.88 -32.39
N SER A 58 7.72 -1.16 -33.54
CA SER A 58 8.35 -2.46 -33.83
C SER A 58 9.50 -2.74 -32.85
N ARG A 59 10.34 -1.74 -32.55
CA ARG A 59 11.44 -1.83 -31.57
C ARG A 59 10.95 -2.11 -30.15
N MET A 60 9.76 -1.66 -29.78
CA MET A 60 9.17 -1.95 -28.47
C MET A 60 8.78 -3.44 -28.32
N GLY A 61 8.43 -4.13 -29.41
CA GLY A 61 8.05 -5.53 -29.38
C GLY A 61 6.62 -5.81 -28.90
N ASP A 62 6.29 -7.07 -28.59
CA ASP A 62 4.91 -7.49 -28.33
C ASP A 62 4.30 -6.84 -27.07
N PRO A 63 3.17 -6.13 -27.17
CA PRO A 63 2.52 -5.52 -26.00
C PRO A 63 2.07 -6.55 -24.95
N ARG A 64 1.82 -7.82 -25.32
CA ARG A 64 1.44 -8.88 -24.35
C ARG A 64 2.60 -9.25 -23.43
N THR A 65 3.82 -9.32 -23.96
CA THR A 65 4.99 -9.70 -23.16
C THR A 65 5.36 -8.59 -22.18
N ILE A 66 5.36 -7.33 -22.63
CA ILE A 66 5.63 -6.16 -21.77
C ILE A 66 4.60 -6.07 -20.65
N SER A 67 3.31 -6.10 -20.99
CA SER A 67 2.25 -5.99 -19.98
C SER A 67 2.26 -7.16 -18.98
N GLY A 68 2.60 -8.37 -19.44
CA GLY A 68 2.78 -9.54 -18.58
C GLY A 68 3.94 -9.39 -17.60
N ASN A 69 5.09 -8.92 -18.08
CA ASN A 69 6.27 -8.70 -17.24
C ASN A 69 6.03 -7.58 -16.21
N MET A 70 5.42 -6.47 -16.61
CA MET A 70 5.08 -5.38 -15.70
C MET A 70 4.06 -5.83 -14.64
N ASN A 71 3.06 -6.62 -14.99
CA ASN A 71 2.11 -7.15 -13.98
C ASN A 71 2.77 -8.10 -12.96
N LYS A 72 3.88 -8.76 -13.30
CA LYS A 72 4.65 -9.57 -12.34
C LYS A 72 5.41 -8.69 -11.35
N VAL A 73 6.06 -7.63 -11.85
CA VAL A 73 6.82 -6.67 -11.03
C VAL A 73 5.86 -5.87 -10.13
N TYR A 74 4.80 -5.31 -10.71
CA TYR A 74 3.79 -4.51 -10.02
C TYR A 74 2.64 -5.36 -9.46
N SER A 75 2.96 -6.54 -8.92
CA SER A 75 1.96 -7.43 -8.34
C SER A 75 1.28 -6.75 -7.14
N PRO A 76 -0.03 -6.41 -7.23
CA PRO A 76 -0.75 -5.79 -6.12
C PRO A 76 -0.95 -6.78 -4.97
N VAL A 77 -0.71 -8.07 -5.22
CA VAL A 77 -0.94 -9.17 -4.29
C VAL A 77 0.03 -9.10 -3.12
N LEU A 78 1.32 -8.79 -3.36
CA LEU A 78 2.32 -8.72 -2.28
C LEU A 78 2.02 -7.60 -1.28
N TYR A 79 1.72 -6.39 -1.79
CA TYR A 79 1.31 -5.27 -0.94
C TYR A 79 0.02 -5.59 -0.17
N THR A 80 -0.94 -6.23 -0.84
CA THR A 80 -2.22 -6.59 -0.24
C THR A 80 -2.05 -7.64 0.87
N ILE A 81 -1.23 -8.68 0.64
CA ILE A 81 -0.92 -9.71 1.65
C ILE A 81 -0.20 -9.09 2.85
N ALA A 82 0.84 -8.30 2.62
CA ALA A 82 1.57 -7.63 3.71
C ALA A 82 0.65 -6.72 4.54
N LYS A 83 -0.23 -5.96 3.86
CA LYS A 83 -1.22 -5.09 4.48
C LYS A 83 -2.20 -5.88 5.38
N TYR A 84 -2.78 -6.97 4.87
CA TYR A 84 -3.71 -7.79 5.67
C TYR A 84 -3.00 -8.61 6.75
N SER A 85 -1.76 -9.06 6.51
CA SER A 85 -0.94 -9.75 7.51
C SER A 85 -0.67 -8.86 8.73
N CYS A 86 -0.29 -7.61 8.52
CA CYS A 86 -0.09 -6.63 9.60
C CYS A 86 -1.37 -6.37 10.40
N LEU A 87 -2.53 -6.30 9.73
CA LEU A 87 -3.83 -6.15 10.39
C LEU A 87 -4.15 -7.36 11.29
N VAL A 88 -3.97 -8.58 10.78
CA VAL A 88 -4.23 -9.81 11.55
C VAL A 88 -3.34 -9.88 12.79
N VAL A 89 -2.04 -9.61 12.64
CA VAL A 89 -1.09 -9.59 13.78
C VAL A 89 -1.54 -8.58 14.84
N THR A 90 -1.97 -7.38 14.43
CA THR A 90 -2.44 -6.34 15.35
C THR A 90 -3.71 -6.78 16.09
N CYS A 91 -4.68 -7.39 15.39
CA CYS A 91 -5.89 -7.92 16.01
C CYS A 91 -5.60 -9.04 17.01
N VAL A 92 -4.67 -9.96 16.69
CA VAL A 92 -4.27 -11.05 17.60
C VAL A 92 -3.63 -10.48 18.86
N LEU A 93 -2.71 -9.52 18.73
CA LEU A 93 -2.06 -8.87 19.88
C LEU A 93 -3.07 -8.11 20.76
N PHE A 94 -4.09 -7.49 20.15
CA PHE A 94 -5.17 -6.84 20.88
C PHE A 94 -6.03 -7.86 21.65
N LEU A 95 -6.41 -8.97 21.01
CA LEU A 95 -7.18 -10.03 21.65
C LEU A 95 -6.41 -10.68 22.81
N LEU A 96 -5.10 -10.89 22.66
CA LEU A 96 -4.25 -11.39 23.75
C LEU A 96 -4.18 -10.43 24.94
N ASN A 97 -4.24 -9.11 24.71
CA ASN A 97 -4.30 -8.12 25.79
C ASN A 97 -5.66 -8.07 26.49
N ILE A 98 -6.77 -8.24 25.77
CA ILE A 98 -8.12 -8.15 26.34
C ILE A 98 -8.62 -9.48 26.92
N ALA A 99 -8.04 -10.63 26.52
CA ALA A 99 -8.46 -11.95 26.99
C ALA A 99 -8.39 -12.11 28.53
N PRO A 100 -7.31 -11.72 29.23
CA PRO A 100 -7.26 -11.79 30.70
C PRO A 100 -8.41 -11.04 31.38
N PHE A 101 -8.86 -9.91 30.81
CA PHE A 101 -10.02 -9.17 31.30
C PHE A 101 -11.33 -9.96 31.14
N LEU A 102 -11.56 -10.54 29.95
CA LEU A 102 -12.80 -11.29 29.67
C LEU A 102 -12.93 -12.56 30.50
N PHE A 103 -11.82 -13.22 30.84
CA PHE A 103 -11.83 -14.48 31.58
C PHE A 103 -11.65 -14.32 33.09
N SER A 104 -10.99 -13.26 33.59
CA SER A 104 -10.75 -13.08 35.02
C SER A 104 -11.71 -12.10 35.71
N GLY A 105 -12.62 -11.43 34.98
CA GLY A 105 -13.65 -10.57 35.57
C GLY A 105 -13.11 -9.36 36.34
N SER A 106 -11.84 -9.02 36.17
CA SER A 106 -11.20 -7.88 36.82
C SER A 106 -11.58 -6.58 36.12
N ASN A 107 -11.99 -5.56 36.88
CA ASN A 107 -12.23 -4.22 36.34
C ASN A 107 -10.90 -3.63 35.85
N PHE A 108 -10.92 -2.99 34.68
CA PHE A 108 -9.87 -2.17 34.04
C PHE A 108 -8.67 -1.84 34.95
N PRO A 109 -7.41 -2.04 34.54
CA PRO A 109 -6.31 -1.49 35.32
C PRO A 109 -6.42 0.04 35.28
N PRO A 110 -6.31 0.77 36.41
CA PRO A 110 -6.00 2.19 36.38
C PRO A 110 -4.54 2.35 35.95
N ALA A 111 -4.22 2.02 34.70
CA ALA A 111 -2.86 2.07 34.17
C ALA A 111 -2.83 2.74 32.80
N LEU A 112 -3.36 3.96 32.74
CA LEU A 112 -2.64 4.99 31.99
C LEU A 112 -1.43 5.52 32.79
N ILE A 113 -1.33 5.24 34.12
CA ILE A 113 -0.30 5.83 35.00
C ILE A 113 0.30 4.87 36.06
N SER A 114 -0.24 3.70 36.42
CA SER A 114 0.42 2.88 37.46
C SER A 114 0.13 1.38 37.40
N ASP A 115 1.20 0.58 37.29
CA ASP A 115 1.19 -0.86 37.56
C ASP A 115 1.33 -1.07 39.08
N VAL A 116 0.27 -1.56 39.74
CA VAL A 116 0.27 -1.80 41.20
C VAL A 116 0.62 -3.26 41.45
N GLY A 117 1.87 -3.51 41.85
CA GLY A 117 2.29 -4.81 42.37
C GLY A 117 1.97 -4.92 43.86
N THR A 118 1.25 -5.97 44.25
CA THR A 118 1.03 -6.29 45.68
C THR A 118 2.01 -7.40 46.08
N ILE A 119 2.97 -7.07 46.94
CA ILE A 119 3.87 -8.06 47.55
C ILE A 119 3.41 -8.27 48.99
N GLY A 120 3.14 -9.53 49.37
CA GLY A 120 2.77 -9.88 50.73
C GLY A 120 3.99 -9.90 51.64
N GLY A 121 4.04 -9.01 52.62
CA GLY A 121 5.01 -9.06 53.73
C GLY A 121 4.42 -9.72 54.97
N ALA A 122 5.24 -9.92 56.01
CA ALA A 122 4.80 -10.48 57.30
C ALA A 122 3.72 -9.63 58.01
N ASP A 123 3.60 -8.35 57.63
CA ASP A 123 2.63 -7.38 58.19
C ASP A 123 1.39 -7.18 57.29
N GLY A 124 1.24 -7.98 56.23
CA GLY A 124 0.09 -7.93 55.30
C GLY A 124 0.45 -7.50 53.87
N PRO A 125 -0.55 -7.36 52.98
CA PRO A 125 -0.33 -6.93 51.60
C PRO A 125 0.04 -5.45 51.57
N THR A 126 1.32 -5.15 51.37
CA THR A 126 1.78 -3.79 51.08
C THR A 126 1.70 -3.55 49.58
N ALA A 127 0.88 -2.58 49.17
CA ALA A 127 0.84 -2.10 47.79
C ALA A 127 2.06 -1.18 47.55
N ILE A 128 2.92 -1.57 46.62
CA ILE A 128 4.07 -0.74 46.22
C ILE A 128 3.73 -0.12 44.87
N TYR A 129 3.69 1.21 44.83
CA TYR A 129 3.58 1.96 43.57
C TYR A 129 4.94 1.97 42.89
N VAL A 130 5.17 1.01 42.00
CA VAL A 130 6.32 1.08 41.10
C VAL A 130 5.92 2.00 39.96
N ALA A 131 6.42 3.24 39.98
CA ALA A 131 6.29 4.16 38.85
C ALA A 131 7.15 3.61 37.70
N THR A 132 6.63 2.64 36.97
CA THR A 132 7.29 2.11 35.78
C THR A 132 7.23 3.18 34.69
N THR A 133 8.42 3.67 34.36
CA THR A 133 8.70 4.55 33.23
C THR A 133 8.15 3.95 31.94
N PHE A 134 7.38 4.77 31.21
CA PHE A 134 6.70 4.53 29.93
C PHE A 134 5.40 3.69 30.00
N PRO A 135 4.22 4.29 29.72
CA PRO A 135 2.98 3.53 29.58
C PRO A 135 3.00 2.75 28.27
N LEU A 136 3.61 1.57 28.28
CA LEU A 136 3.64 0.61 27.16
C LEU A 136 2.21 0.37 26.60
N ALA A 137 1.20 0.40 27.47
CA ALA A 137 -0.20 0.34 27.08
C ALA A 137 -0.63 1.54 26.21
N ALA A 138 -0.24 2.77 26.54
CA ALA A 138 -0.57 3.95 25.75
C ALA A 138 0.12 3.92 24.38
N LEU A 139 1.38 3.46 24.32
CA LEU A 139 2.08 3.23 23.04
C LEU A 139 1.38 2.16 22.20
N PHE A 140 0.88 1.09 22.82
CA PHE A 140 0.12 0.05 22.16
C PHE A 140 -1.22 0.56 21.58
N TYR A 141 -2.00 1.33 22.35
CA TYR A 141 -3.25 1.92 21.87
C TYR A 141 -3.02 2.96 20.77
N LEU A 142 -1.96 3.76 20.86
CA LEU A 142 -1.57 4.70 19.81
C LEU A 142 -1.19 3.96 18.52
N PHE A 143 -0.43 2.86 18.64
CA PHE A 143 -0.08 2.00 17.51
C PHE A 143 -1.34 1.35 16.88
N LEU A 144 -2.28 0.87 17.70
CA LEU A 144 -3.55 0.33 17.23
C LEU A 144 -4.39 1.39 16.50
N PHE A 145 -4.46 2.61 17.04
CA PHE A 145 -5.15 3.72 16.39
C PHE A 145 -4.50 4.07 15.05
N ALA A 146 -3.17 4.15 15.00
CA ALA A 146 -2.43 4.46 13.78
C ALA A 146 -2.63 3.38 12.69
N THR A 147 -2.61 2.10 13.06
CA THR A 147 -2.84 0.98 12.13
C THR A 147 -4.28 0.96 11.61
N LEU A 148 -5.29 1.16 12.47
CA LEU A 148 -6.69 1.32 12.05
C LEU A 148 -6.87 2.51 11.12
N PHE A 149 -6.30 3.67 11.46
CA PHE A 149 -6.41 4.88 10.65
C PHE A 149 -5.81 4.68 9.25
N LEU A 150 -4.60 4.10 9.17
CA LEU A 150 -3.93 3.79 7.89
C LEU A 150 -4.75 2.82 7.05
N PHE A 151 -5.50 1.90 7.68
CA PHE A 151 -6.33 0.92 6.98
C PHE A 151 -7.71 1.45 6.56
N LEU A 152 -8.33 2.29 7.39
CA LEU A 152 -9.67 2.86 7.18
C LEU A 152 -9.64 4.04 6.19
N PHE A 153 -8.56 4.82 6.18
CA PHE A 153 -8.40 6.00 5.31
C PHE A 153 -8.51 5.68 3.80
N PRO A 154 -7.87 4.61 3.27
CA PRO A 154 -8.07 4.20 1.88
C PRO A 154 -9.49 3.72 1.57
N LEU A 155 -10.17 3.06 2.51
CA LEU A 155 -11.55 2.59 2.35
C LEU A 155 -12.51 3.78 2.23
N LEU A 156 -12.36 4.80 3.09
CA LEU A 156 -13.13 6.04 3.02
C LEU A 156 -12.95 6.75 1.67
N LYS A 157 -11.70 6.88 1.20
CA LYS A 157 -11.40 7.54 -0.08
C LYS A 157 -12.01 6.79 -1.27
N ASN A 158 -12.03 5.47 -1.24
CA ASN A 158 -12.58 4.64 -2.32
C ASN A 158 -14.11 4.73 -2.40
N THR A 159 -14.79 4.79 -1.25
CA THR A 159 -16.24 4.98 -1.17
C THR A 159 -16.67 6.34 -1.73
N ILE A 160 -15.93 7.41 -1.42
CA ILE A 160 -16.19 8.76 -1.93
C ILE A 160 -16.02 8.82 -3.47
N HIS A 161 -15.02 8.14 -4.03
CA HIS A 161 -14.82 8.11 -5.48
C HIS A 161 -15.91 7.31 -6.22
N LYS A 162 -16.45 6.26 -5.58
CA LYS A 162 -17.58 5.47 -6.12
C LYS A 162 -18.91 6.24 -6.08
N SER A 163 -19.10 7.11 -5.08
CA SER A 163 -20.28 7.98 -4.96
C SER A 163 -20.28 9.14 -5.97
N ARG A 164 -19.12 9.63 -6.45
CA ARG A 164 -19.05 10.68 -7.49
C ARG A 164 -19.20 10.18 -8.93
N LYS A 165 -19.20 8.86 -9.16
CA LYS A 165 -19.36 8.23 -10.49
C LYS A 165 -20.76 7.64 -10.72
N LYS A 166 -21.68 7.80 -9.76
CA LYS A 166 -23.12 7.62 -9.95
C LYS A 166 -23.75 9.01 -10.03
#